data_AF-A0A970GA44-F1
#
_entry.id   AF-A0A970GA44-F1
#
_cell.length_a   1.000
_cell.length_b   1.000
_cell.length_c   1.000
_cell.angle_alpha   90.00
_cell.angle_beta   90.00
_cell.angle_gamma   90.00
#
_symmetry.space_group_name_H-M   'P 1'
#
loop_
_entity.id
_entity.type
_entity.pdbx_description
1 polymer ?
#
loop_
_entity_poly.entity_id
_entity_poly.type
_entity_poly.pdbx_seq_one_letter_code
_entity_poly.pdbx_strand_id
1 'polypeptide(L)'
;YPVAVGKASTPTPLGEWKIIHKALNWGGGFGTRWMGLNVPWGIYGIHGTNKPGSIGTYASHGCIRMFNGDVEKLYPMIPWGTTVRIVNNGRIVPEYFTPPPSMKKGSSGQKVVYVQSRLKELGMVFDAADGRYGPMTEFAVKYYQAWHGLPITGEMDEATYRSLGMIK
;
A
#
# COMPACT_ATOMS: atom_id res chain seq x y z
N TYR A 1 16.34 10.40 3.26
CA TYR A 1 16.59 9.79 4.58
C TYR A 1 16.68 8.28 4.43
N PRO A 2 17.64 7.59 5.05
CA PRO A 2 17.66 6.13 5.11
C PRO A 2 16.53 5.62 6.02
N VAL A 3 15.97 4.46 5.69
CA VAL A 3 14.85 3.87 6.43
C VAL A 3 15.04 2.37 6.63
N ALA A 4 14.40 1.80 7.67
CA ALA A 4 14.13 0.37 7.72
C ALA A 4 12.68 0.11 7.29
N VAL A 5 12.45 -0.99 6.59
CA VAL A 5 11.12 -1.39 6.12
C VAL A 5 10.73 -2.77 6.67
N GLY A 6 9.52 -3.21 6.34
CA GLY A 6 8.97 -4.49 6.76
C GLY A 6 9.77 -5.68 6.26
N LYS A 7 9.80 -6.75 7.04
CA LYS A 7 10.35 -8.05 6.62
C LYS A 7 9.53 -8.63 5.48
N ALA A 8 10.06 -9.63 4.76
CA ALA A 8 9.31 -10.35 3.73
C ALA A 8 7.98 -10.94 4.24
N SER A 9 7.93 -11.38 5.51
CA SER A 9 6.71 -11.91 6.15
C SER A 9 5.72 -10.84 6.63
N THR A 10 6.16 -9.59 6.77
CA THR A 10 5.35 -8.45 7.25
C THR A 10 5.76 -7.20 6.47
N PRO A 11 5.53 -7.19 5.15
CA PRO A 11 6.08 -6.18 4.26
C PRO A 11 5.47 -4.81 4.52
N THR A 12 6.22 -3.76 4.20
CA THR A 12 5.69 -2.40 4.17
C THR A 12 4.66 -2.28 3.04
N PRO A 13 3.49 -1.65 3.29
CA PRO A 13 2.40 -1.65 2.32
C PRO A 13 2.73 -0.73 1.14
N LEU A 14 2.91 -1.31 -0.05
CA LEU A 14 3.09 -0.54 -1.28
C LEU A 14 1.77 0.13 -1.65
N GLY A 15 1.82 1.37 -2.13
CA GLY A 15 0.61 2.14 -2.44
C GLY A 15 0.76 3.63 -2.21
N GLU A 16 -0.37 4.34 -2.29
CA GLU A 16 -0.48 5.76 -2.00
C GLU A 16 -1.31 5.95 -0.73
N TRP A 17 -0.66 6.37 0.35
CA TRP A 17 -1.27 6.51 1.66
C TRP A 17 -1.32 7.97 2.09
N LYS A 18 -2.12 8.26 3.12
CA LYS A 18 -2.28 9.58 3.70
C LYS A 18 -1.81 9.58 5.15
N ILE A 19 -1.12 10.64 5.56
CA ILE A 19 -0.85 10.89 6.99
C ILE A 19 -2.16 11.23 7.69
N ILE A 20 -2.61 10.34 8.56
CA ILE A 20 -3.86 10.45 9.33
C ILE A 20 -3.63 10.33 10.84
N HIS A 21 -2.38 10.37 11.29
CA HIS A 21 -2.06 10.47 12.69
C HIS A 21 -0.69 11.11 12.88
N LYS A 22 -0.53 11.99 13.87
CA LYS A 22 0.77 12.49 14.32
C LYS A 22 0.84 12.49 15.85
N ALA A 23 1.90 11.91 16.40
CA ALA A 23 2.16 11.90 17.85
C ALA A 23 3.66 12.04 18.13
N LEU A 24 4.03 12.64 19.26
CA LEU A 24 5.42 12.72 19.71
C LEU A 24 5.86 11.39 20.32
N ASN A 25 5.27 10.97 21.44
CA ASN A 25 5.70 9.77 22.16
C ASN A 25 4.64 8.66 22.07
N TRP A 26 4.50 8.05 20.89
CA TRP A 26 3.53 6.98 20.64
C TRP A 26 3.77 5.71 21.48
N GLY A 27 5.03 5.44 21.82
CA GLY A 27 5.43 4.31 22.66
C GLY A 27 6.92 4.00 22.49
N GLY A 28 7.51 3.30 23.47
CA GLY A 28 8.98 3.16 23.56
C GLY A 28 9.67 2.56 22.34
N GLY A 29 9.01 1.66 21.60
CA GLY A 29 9.56 1.07 20.36
C GLY A 29 9.51 1.99 19.13
N PHE A 30 8.75 3.08 19.20
CA PHE A 30 8.46 3.97 18.06
C PHE A 30 9.33 5.22 18.02
N GLY A 31 10.25 5.36 18.98
CA GLY A 31 11.14 6.52 19.07
C GLY A 31 10.39 7.79 19.44
N THR A 32 10.83 8.92 18.90
CA THR A 32 10.43 10.25 19.37
C THR A 32 9.31 10.89 18.56
N ARG A 33 8.92 10.31 17.42
CA ARG A 33 7.83 10.80 16.56
C ARG A 33 7.13 9.64 15.88
N TRP A 34 5.84 9.78 15.66
CA TRP A 34 4.96 8.85 14.94
C TRP A 34 4.10 9.60 13.92
N MET A 35 4.06 9.09 12.70
CA MET A 35 3.17 9.55 11.63
C MET A 35 2.40 8.36 11.04
N GLY A 36 1.13 8.21 11.41
CA GLY A 36 0.29 7.07 11.02
C GLY A 36 -0.30 7.20 9.61
N LEU A 37 -0.42 6.07 8.93
CA LEU A 37 -0.94 5.93 7.56
C LEU A 37 -2.35 5.34 7.55
N ASN A 38 -3.17 5.74 6.59
CA ASN A 38 -4.56 5.26 6.41
C ASN A 38 -4.68 3.87 5.76
N VAL A 39 -3.80 2.95 6.13
CA VAL A 39 -3.83 1.58 5.59
C VAL A 39 -4.98 0.81 6.24
N PRO A 40 -5.96 0.27 5.48
CA PRO A 40 -7.20 -0.21 6.08
C PRO A 40 -7.10 -1.58 6.76
N TRP A 41 -6.00 -2.31 6.57
CA TRP A 41 -5.81 -3.65 7.13
C TRP A 41 -4.79 -3.70 8.28
N GLY A 42 -4.39 -2.55 8.83
CA GLY A 42 -3.54 -2.54 10.02
C GLY A 42 -3.00 -1.17 10.39
N ILE A 43 -2.20 -1.13 11.45
CA ILE A 43 -1.57 0.10 11.94
C ILE A 43 -0.17 0.21 11.32
N TYR A 44 -0.04 1.14 10.38
CA TYR A 44 1.21 1.42 9.70
C TYR A 44 1.59 2.88 9.90
N GLY A 45 2.87 3.18 9.93
CA GLY A 45 3.36 4.53 10.14
C GLY A 45 4.83 4.69 9.79
N ILE A 46 5.22 5.95 9.65
CA ILE A 46 6.60 6.42 9.62
C ILE A 46 6.94 6.88 11.03
N HIS A 47 7.99 6.33 11.63
CA HIS A 47 8.33 6.63 13.02
C HIS A 47 9.83 6.51 13.31
N GLY A 48 10.25 7.03 14.46
CA GLY A 48 11.61 6.88 14.96
C GLY A 48 11.93 5.44 15.39
N THR A 49 13.02 5.19 16.09
CA THR A 49 13.28 3.84 16.62
C THR A 49 14.22 3.85 17.82
N ASN A 50 14.06 2.86 18.70
CA ASN A 50 15.03 2.51 19.74
C ASN A 50 16.06 1.46 19.27
N LYS A 51 15.99 1.02 18.00
CA LYS A 51 16.92 0.06 17.39
C LYS A 51 17.59 0.69 16.16
N PRO A 52 18.47 1.70 16.34
CA PRO A 52 19.07 2.44 15.22
C PRO A 52 19.83 1.55 14.25
N GLY A 53 20.45 0.46 14.71
CA GLY A 53 21.11 -0.54 13.85
C GLY A 53 20.17 -1.30 12.90
N SER A 54 18.84 -1.11 12.98
CA SER A 54 17.91 -1.67 11.99
C SER A 54 17.73 -0.81 10.75
N ILE A 55 18.12 0.46 10.78
CA ILE A 55 17.98 1.37 9.64
C ILE A 55 18.83 0.88 8.45
N GLY A 56 18.24 0.89 7.25
CA GLY A 56 18.85 0.33 6.04
C GLY A 56 18.56 -1.15 5.80
N THR A 57 17.70 -1.78 6.63
CA THR A 57 17.40 -3.22 6.54
C THR A 57 15.89 -3.51 6.51
N TYR A 58 15.53 -4.77 6.20
CA TYR A 58 14.17 -5.30 6.29
C TYR A 58 13.92 -5.89 7.69
N ALA A 59 13.50 -5.06 8.65
CA ALA A 59 13.52 -5.42 10.07
C ALA A 59 12.22 -5.12 10.84
N SER A 60 11.29 -4.37 10.26
CA SER A 60 10.04 -3.99 10.93
C SER A 60 8.92 -5.01 10.67
N HIS A 61 7.76 -4.79 11.30
CA HIS A 61 6.52 -5.50 11.00
C HIS A 61 5.63 -4.71 10.01
N GLY A 62 6.26 -3.98 9.09
CA GLY A 62 5.59 -3.23 8.02
C GLY A 62 5.71 -1.71 8.16
N CYS A 63 5.94 -1.18 9.37
CA CYS A 63 6.19 0.25 9.57
C CYS A 63 7.53 0.71 8.96
N ILE A 64 7.63 2.00 8.65
CA ILE A 64 8.84 2.63 8.12
C ILE A 64 9.58 3.26 9.31
N ARG A 65 10.77 2.73 9.62
CA ARG A 65 11.59 3.26 10.71
C ARG A 65 12.60 4.26 10.18
N MET A 66 12.81 5.31 10.93
CA MET A 66 13.81 6.34 10.70
C MET A 66 14.71 6.50 11.93
N PHE A 67 15.88 7.11 11.76
CA PHE A 67 16.61 7.64 12.91
C PHE A 67 15.78 8.72 13.60
N ASN A 68 15.86 8.81 14.94
CA ASN A 68 15.07 9.78 15.72
C ASN A 68 15.35 11.23 15.27
N GLY A 69 16.62 11.59 15.06
CA GLY A 69 16.97 12.92 14.56
C GLY A 69 16.44 13.23 13.15
N ASP A 70 16.26 12.22 12.30
CA ASP A 70 15.70 12.42 10.96
C ASP A 70 14.18 12.59 11.01
N VAL A 71 13.48 11.75 11.78
CA VAL A 71 12.02 11.90 11.92
C VAL A 71 11.66 13.18 12.67
N GLU A 72 12.48 13.65 13.60
CA GLU A 72 12.29 14.92 14.28
C GLU A 72 12.36 16.13 13.34
N LYS A 73 13.28 16.09 12.36
CA LYS A 73 13.36 17.10 11.31
C LYS A 73 12.16 17.00 10.36
N LEU A 74 11.82 15.77 9.94
CA LEU A 74 10.74 15.53 8.98
C LEU A 74 9.37 15.90 9.55
N TYR A 75 9.09 15.53 10.79
CA TYR A 75 7.78 15.65 11.42
C TYR A 75 7.12 17.04 11.32
N PRO A 76 7.78 18.17 11.64
CA PRO A 76 7.14 19.49 11.52
C PRO A 76 6.84 19.88 10.07
N MET A 77 7.56 19.33 9.09
CA MET A 77 7.40 19.65 7.66
C MET A 77 6.22 18.91 7.00
N ILE A 78 5.63 17.91 7.65
CA ILE A 78 4.61 17.04 7.05
C ILE A 78 3.23 17.33 7.65
N PRO A 79 2.34 18.07 6.96
CA PRO A 79 0.97 18.28 7.40
C PRO A 79 0.12 17.01 7.40
N TRP A 80 -0.99 17.04 8.12
CA TRP A 80 -2.06 16.05 8.00
C TRP A 80 -2.57 15.98 6.55
N GLY A 81 -2.88 14.77 6.07
CA GLY A 81 -3.33 14.53 4.70
C GLY A 81 -2.21 14.51 3.65
N THR A 82 -0.94 14.67 4.04
CA THR A 82 0.19 14.50 3.11
C THR A 82 0.18 13.10 2.51
N THR A 83 0.34 13.01 1.18
CA THR A 83 0.45 11.73 0.48
C THR A 83 1.83 11.12 0.70
N VAL A 84 1.86 9.85 1.08
CA VAL A 84 3.05 9.00 1.16
C VAL A 84 2.92 7.92 0.10
N ARG A 85 3.72 8.04 -0.96
CA ARG A 85 3.81 7.02 -2.02
C ARG A 85 4.93 6.04 -1.69
N ILE A 86 4.57 4.77 -1.50
CA ILE A 86 5.50 3.69 -1.17
C ILE A 86 5.62 2.77 -2.39
N VAL A 87 6.84 2.63 -2.90
CA VAL A 87 7.17 1.88 -4.11
C VAL A 87 8.34 0.92 -3.86
N ASN A 88 8.40 -0.16 -4.64
CA ASN A 88 9.57 -1.01 -4.78
C ASN A 88 10.15 -0.83 -6.18
N ASN A 89 11.43 -0.45 -6.30
CA ASN A 89 12.09 -0.12 -7.57
C ASN A 89 11.23 0.80 -8.48
N GLY A 90 10.59 1.81 -7.89
CA GLY A 90 9.75 2.78 -8.60
C GLY A 90 8.32 2.31 -8.90
N ARG A 91 7.96 1.06 -8.60
CA ARG A 91 6.65 0.46 -8.92
C ARG A 91 5.84 0.13 -7.67
N ILE A 92 4.51 0.25 -7.77
CA ILE A 92 3.57 -0.26 -6.75
C ILE A 92 3.23 -1.71 -7.07
N VAL A 93 2.88 -1.99 -8.32
CA VAL A 93 2.57 -3.34 -8.78
C VAL A 93 3.88 -4.12 -8.97
N PRO A 94 4.02 -5.32 -8.37
CA PRO A 94 5.21 -6.14 -8.54
C PRO A 94 5.29 -6.71 -9.96
N GLU A 95 6.51 -6.99 -10.43
CA GLU A 95 6.72 -7.67 -11.72
C GLU A 95 6.11 -9.07 -11.75
N TYR A 96 6.19 -9.78 -10.62
CA TYR A 96 5.59 -11.09 -10.42
C TYR A 96 4.49 -10.98 -9.37
N PHE A 97 3.26 -11.24 -9.78
CA PHE A 97 2.09 -11.23 -8.91
C PHE A 97 1.50 -12.64 -8.81
N THR A 98 1.28 -13.10 -7.57
CA THR A 98 0.54 -14.34 -7.31
C THR A 98 -0.86 -13.99 -6.81
N PRO A 99 -1.88 -13.99 -7.69
CA PRO A 99 -3.24 -13.65 -7.30
C PRO A 99 -3.87 -14.69 -6.37
N PRO A 100 -4.89 -14.32 -5.57
CA PRO A 100 -5.84 -15.30 -5.06
C PRO A 100 -6.68 -15.89 -6.22
N PRO A 101 -7.32 -17.06 -6.05
CA PRO A 101 -8.15 -17.67 -7.10
C PRO A 101 -9.28 -16.75 -7.61
N SER A 102 -9.90 -16.01 -6.69
CA SER A 102 -10.83 -14.92 -6.99
C SER A 102 -10.63 -13.79 -5.97
N MET A 103 -10.79 -12.55 -6.42
CA MET A 103 -10.87 -11.38 -5.57
C MET A 103 -12.10 -10.56 -5.96
N LYS A 104 -12.93 -10.26 -4.96
CA LYS A 104 -14.25 -9.67 -5.15
C LYS A 104 -14.62 -8.68 -4.06
N LYS A 105 -15.80 -8.08 -4.17
CA LYS A 105 -16.34 -7.16 -3.16
C LYS A 105 -16.19 -7.72 -1.73
N GLY A 106 -15.66 -6.90 -0.83
CA GLY A 106 -15.33 -7.27 0.55
C GLY A 106 -13.88 -7.73 0.76
N SER A 107 -13.15 -8.05 -0.32
CA SER A 107 -11.70 -8.30 -0.25
C SER A 107 -10.96 -7.04 0.18
N SER A 108 -9.86 -7.20 0.92
CA SER A 108 -8.99 -6.07 1.30
C SER A 108 -7.53 -6.52 1.37
N GLY A 109 -6.61 -5.55 1.32
CA GLY A 109 -5.19 -5.78 1.52
C GLY A 109 -4.32 -5.40 0.32
N GLN A 110 -3.04 -5.73 0.43
CA GLN A 110 -2.01 -5.34 -0.54
C GLN A 110 -2.32 -5.79 -1.98
N LYS A 111 -2.89 -6.99 -2.16
CA LYS A 111 -3.23 -7.50 -3.50
C LYS A 111 -4.34 -6.69 -4.16
N VAL A 112 -5.28 -6.14 -3.38
CA VAL A 112 -6.33 -5.23 -3.89
C VAL A 112 -5.70 -3.94 -4.40
N VAL A 113 -4.73 -3.38 -3.67
CA VAL A 113 -3.98 -2.18 -4.11
C VAL A 113 -3.31 -2.43 -5.46
N TYR A 114 -2.74 -3.61 -5.68
CA TYR A 114 -2.11 -3.95 -6.97
C TYR A 114 -3.12 -3.95 -8.12
N VAL A 115 -4.30 -4.55 -7.92
CA VAL A 115 -5.38 -4.54 -8.91
C VAL A 115 -5.85 -3.10 -9.19
N GLN A 116 -6.17 -2.35 -8.15
CA GLN A 116 -6.63 -0.96 -8.27
C GLN A 116 -5.57 -0.08 -8.97
N SER A 117 -4.29 -0.25 -8.63
CA SER A 117 -3.19 0.46 -9.26
C SER A 117 -3.04 0.08 -10.73
N ARG A 118 -3.22 -1.21 -11.07
CA ARG A 118 -3.14 -1.67 -12.46
C ARG A 118 -4.29 -1.13 -13.31
N LEU A 119 -5.52 -1.13 -12.78
CA LEU A 119 -6.66 -0.51 -13.45
C LEU A 119 -6.43 0.99 -13.66
N LYS A 120 -5.90 1.69 -12.64
CA LYS A 120 -5.52 3.10 -12.71
C LYS A 120 -4.47 3.38 -13.80
N GLU A 121 -3.45 2.52 -13.94
CA GLU A 121 -2.45 2.61 -15.02
C GLU A 121 -3.05 2.49 -16.42
N LEU A 122 -4.17 1.75 -16.56
CA LEU A 122 -4.91 1.60 -17.82
C LEU A 122 -5.95 2.73 -18.05
N GLY A 123 -5.94 3.77 -17.21
CA GLY A 123 -6.88 4.90 -17.32
C GLY A 123 -8.25 4.67 -16.69
N MET A 124 -8.46 3.53 -16.03
CA MET A 124 -9.71 3.20 -15.33
C MET A 124 -9.70 3.76 -13.90
N VAL A 125 -9.76 5.09 -13.79
CA VAL A 125 -9.71 5.81 -12.51
C VAL A 125 -11.12 6.05 -11.98
N PHE A 126 -11.55 5.22 -11.04
CA PHE A 126 -12.88 5.35 -10.43
C PHE A 126 -12.85 5.73 -8.94
N ASP A 127 -11.74 5.43 -8.24
CA ASP A 127 -11.48 5.86 -6.86
C ASP A 127 -9.97 5.74 -6.53
N ALA A 128 -9.57 6.11 -5.32
CA ALA A 128 -8.24 5.85 -4.78
C ALA A 128 -7.95 4.33 -4.69
N ALA A 129 -6.67 3.96 -4.87
CA ALA A 129 -6.19 2.60 -4.61
C ALA A 129 -6.03 2.37 -3.11
N ASP A 130 -7.15 2.39 -2.39
CA ASP A 130 -7.23 2.32 -0.93
C ASP A 130 -7.02 0.90 -0.38
N GLY A 131 -6.99 -0.11 -1.25
CA GLY A 131 -6.86 -1.52 -0.91
C GLY A 131 -8.12 -2.13 -0.31
N ARG A 132 -9.30 -1.52 -0.52
CA ARG A 132 -10.61 -2.12 -0.26
C ARG A 132 -11.31 -2.40 -1.57
N TYR A 133 -11.72 -3.64 -1.78
CA TYR A 133 -12.50 -4.02 -2.95
C TYR A 133 -13.96 -3.62 -2.69
N GLY A 134 -14.27 -2.35 -2.96
CA GLY A 134 -15.60 -1.77 -2.80
C GLY A 134 -16.41 -1.73 -4.10
N PRO A 135 -17.60 -1.09 -4.08
CA PRO A 135 -18.45 -0.93 -5.27
C PRO A 135 -17.74 -0.29 -6.46
N MET A 136 -16.87 0.70 -6.23
CA MET A 136 -16.13 1.36 -7.31
C MET A 136 -15.07 0.46 -7.94
N THR A 137 -14.42 -0.40 -7.16
CA THR A 137 -13.48 -1.39 -7.71
C THR A 137 -14.23 -2.47 -8.50
N GLU A 138 -15.36 -2.97 -7.98
CA GLU A 138 -16.22 -3.91 -8.72
C GLU A 138 -16.70 -3.30 -10.04
N PHE A 139 -17.14 -2.05 -10.03
CA PHE A 139 -17.55 -1.33 -11.24
C PHE A 139 -16.40 -1.20 -12.24
N ALA A 140 -15.20 -0.83 -11.78
CA ALA A 140 -14.00 -0.74 -12.62
C ALA A 140 -13.69 -2.08 -13.30
N VAL A 141 -13.80 -3.18 -12.56
CA VAL A 141 -13.55 -4.53 -13.08
C VAL A 141 -14.63 -4.96 -14.07
N LYS A 142 -15.92 -4.70 -13.78
CA LYS A 142 -17.01 -4.94 -14.74
C LYS A 142 -16.81 -4.15 -16.03
N TYR A 143 -16.43 -2.89 -15.91
CA TYR A 143 -16.13 -2.03 -17.06
C TYR A 143 -14.98 -2.60 -17.88
N TYR A 144 -13.87 -2.99 -17.23
CA TYR A 144 -12.75 -3.65 -17.88
C TYR A 144 -13.19 -4.93 -18.60
N GLN A 145 -13.91 -5.81 -17.91
CA GLN A 145 -14.37 -7.09 -18.46
C GLN A 145 -15.25 -6.88 -19.71
N ALA A 146 -16.21 -5.94 -19.64
CA ALA A 146 -17.06 -5.60 -20.77
C ALA A 146 -16.25 -5.10 -21.97
N TRP A 147 -15.27 -4.22 -21.74
CA TRP A 147 -14.42 -3.65 -22.78
C TRP A 147 -13.52 -4.70 -23.46
N HIS A 148 -13.09 -5.71 -22.70
CA HIS A 148 -12.19 -6.77 -23.16
C HIS A 148 -12.90 -8.08 -23.54
N GLY A 149 -14.24 -8.09 -23.63
CA GLY A 149 -15.01 -9.26 -24.04
C GLY A 149 -14.96 -10.44 -23.06
N LEU A 150 -14.69 -10.16 -21.78
CA LEU A 150 -14.69 -11.15 -20.71
C LEU A 150 -16.08 -11.27 -20.06
N PRO A 151 -16.39 -12.38 -19.37
CA PRO A 151 -17.57 -12.47 -18.53
C PRO A 151 -17.61 -11.32 -17.50
N ILE A 152 -18.72 -10.56 -17.47
CA ILE A 152 -18.87 -9.35 -16.64
C ILE A 152 -19.29 -9.75 -15.21
N THR A 153 -18.39 -10.43 -14.50
CA THR A 153 -18.63 -10.92 -13.13
C THR A 153 -18.40 -9.83 -12.09
N GLY A 154 -17.52 -8.88 -12.37
CA GLY A 154 -16.99 -7.95 -11.37
C GLY A 154 -16.07 -8.62 -10.34
N GLU A 155 -15.66 -9.86 -10.59
CA GLU A 155 -14.63 -10.55 -9.82
C GLU A 155 -13.33 -10.57 -10.60
N MET A 156 -12.22 -10.42 -9.90
CA MET A 156 -10.88 -10.62 -10.44
C MET A 156 -10.54 -12.11 -10.38
N ASP A 157 -10.80 -12.81 -11.48
CA ASP A 157 -10.45 -14.21 -11.71
C ASP A 157 -9.19 -14.36 -12.59
N GLU A 158 -8.76 -15.60 -12.82
CA GLU A 158 -7.56 -15.89 -13.60
C GLU A 158 -7.59 -15.26 -15.00
N ALA A 159 -8.73 -15.34 -15.71
CA ALA A 159 -8.89 -14.76 -17.03
C ALA A 159 -8.72 -13.23 -16.99
N THR A 160 -9.28 -12.58 -15.98
CA THR A 160 -9.17 -11.13 -15.79
C THR A 160 -7.74 -10.73 -15.41
N TYR A 161 -7.05 -11.47 -14.53
CA TYR A 161 -5.64 -11.23 -14.19
C TYR A 161 -4.71 -11.38 -15.40
N ARG A 162 -4.92 -12.42 -16.22
CA ARG A 162 -4.16 -12.64 -17.47
C ARG A 162 -4.38 -11.50 -18.44
N SER A 163 -5.64 -11.10 -18.64
CA SER A 163 -6.01 -10.00 -19.53
C SER A 163 -5.36 -8.68 -19.11
N LEU A 164 -5.28 -8.39 -17.80
CA LEU A 164 -4.58 -7.21 -17.28
C LEU A 164 -3.04 -7.27 -17.39
N GLY A 165 -2.48 -8.41 -17.81
CA GLY A 165 -1.04 -8.66 -17.84
C GLY A 165 -0.43 -8.80 -16.45
N MET A 166 -1.22 -9.13 -15.43
CA MET A 166 -0.73 -9.30 -14.05
C MET A 166 -0.15 -10.70 -13.81
N ILE A 167 -0.55 -11.68 -14.63
CA ILE A 167 0.01 -13.04 -14.63
C ILE A 167 0.28 -13.48 -16.07
N LYS A 168 1.32 -14.30 -16.24
CA LYS A 168 1.70 -14.89 -17.53
C LYS A 168 0.99 -16.20 -17.78
#